data_AF-A0A437UBU8-F1
#
_entry.id   AF-A0A437UBU8-F1
#
_cell.length_a   1.000
_cell.length_b   1.000
_cell.length_c   1.000
_cell.angle_alpha   90.00
_cell.angle_beta   90.00
_cell.angle_gamma   90.00
#
_symmetry.space_group_name_H-M   'P 1'
#
loop_
_entity.id
_entity.type
_entity.pdbx_description
1 polymer ?
#
loop_
_entity_poly.entity_id
_entity_poly.type
_entity_poly.pdbx_seq_one_letter_code
_entity_poly.pdbx_strand_id
1 'polypeptide(L)'
;MLNTAKLQELNQYGAILVAGEVKNADRIVTEYALVYKGELVIKGERTSFVKRVERFFEGVKSKGLKDFLEEFVGGNNYGKSIVETKNPVKVQQFVEGFENLSKIKIVNPLEHIKEAIAYFNHKAIGDEIIQIGKLNCGNTVESVIVFLKTGKIKLAEPSLMQGFDEVAAKFGGGSFMPSTIPRMKELMKEGEMTVIYGVKERNKITGSTVGHYFAGMKKGGELHLFDGQTGEYVISTQRTAYTNFIKRGYKEFRYLKVR
;
A
#
# COMPACT_ATOMS: atom_id res chain seq x y z
N MET A 1 -3.58 -23.25 20.82
CA MET A 1 -4.70 -23.02 19.89
C MET A 1 -5.71 -22.14 20.60
N LEU A 2 -6.38 -21.23 19.90
CA LEU A 2 -7.38 -20.34 20.51
C LEU A 2 -8.44 -21.16 21.25
N ASN A 3 -8.87 -20.67 22.42
CA ASN A 3 -10.00 -21.28 23.11
C ASN A 3 -11.31 -20.97 22.35
N THR A 4 -12.33 -21.78 22.58
CA THR A 4 -13.62 -21.69 21.89
C THR A 4 -14.27 -20.31 22.01
N ALA A 5 -14.11 -19.65 23.16
CA ALA A 5 -14.67 -18.32 23.40
C ALA A 5 -14.07 -17.25 22.46
N LYS A 6 -12.74 -17.21 22.30
CA LYS A 6 -12.09 -16.26 21.38
C LYS A 6 -12.43 -16.52 19.91
N LEU A 7 -12.62 -17.79 19.53
CA LEU A 7 -13.06 -18.16 18.19
C LEU A 7 -14.51 -17.70 17.92
N GLN A 8 -15.41 -17.85 18.90
CA GLN A 8 -16.77 -17.34 18.80
C GLN A 8 -16.79 -15.82 18.68
N GLU A 9 -15.96 -15.12 19.44
CA GLU A 9 -15.83 -13.66 19.38
C GLU A 9 -15.35 -13.18 17.99
N LEU A 10 -14.34 -13.84 17.40
CA LEU A 10 -13.88 -13.56 16.04
C LEU A 10 -14.97 -13.79 14.99
N ASN A 11 -15.68 -14.93 15.11
CA ASN A 11 -16.76 -15.29 14.19
C ASN A 11 -17.94 -14.30 14.25
N GLN A 12 -18.26 -13.73 15.42
CA GLN A 12 -19.32 -12.72 15.55
C GLN A 12 -19.07 -11.49 14.69
N TYR A 13 -17.80 -11.13 14.47
CA TYR A 13 -17.43 -10.02 13.60
C TYR A 13 -17.19 -10.46 12.15
N GLY A 14 -17.26 -11.76 11.83
CA GLY A 14 -16.99 -12.28 10.49
C GLY A 14 -15.50 -12.45 10.18
N ALA A 15 -14.65 -12.53 11.21
CA ALA A 15 -13.27 -12.99 11.05
C ALA A 15 -13.25 -14.52 11.06
N ILE A 16 -12.52 -15.13 10.12
CA ILE A 16 -12.46 -16.57 9.91
C ILE A 16 -11.02 -17.07 10.04
N LEU A 17 -10.87 -18.24 10.65
CA LEU A 17 -9.60 -18.95 10.70
C LEU A 17 -9.57 -20.00 9.58
N VAL A 18 -8.56 -19.92 8.74
CA VAL A 18 -8.31 -20.86 7.65
C VAL A 18 -6.97 -21.54 7.85
N ALA A 19 -6.86 -22.79 7.41
CA ALA A 19 -5.60 -23.52 7.35
C ALA A 19 -5.48 -24.16 5.98
N GLY A 20 -4.28 -24.14 5.41
CA GLY A 20 -4.02 -24.68 4.09
C GLY A 20 -2.60 -25.19 3.97
N GLU A 21 -2.41 -26.18 3.11
CA GLU A 21 -1.09 -26.63 2.70
C GLU A 21 -0.54 -25.68 1.63
N VAL A 22 0.65 -25.16 1.87
CA VAL A 22 1.31 -24.21 0.98
C VAL A 22 2.67 -24.78 0.64
N LYS A 23 2.99 -24.81 -0.67
CA LYS A 23 4.31 -25.17 -1.14
C LYS A 23 5.23 -23.97 -0.97
N ASN A 24 6.20 -24.08 -0.07
CA ASN A 24 7.20 -23.04 0.16
C ASN A 24 8.59 -23.61 -0.17
N ALA A 25 9.19 -23.09 -1.25
CA ALA A 25 10.37 -23.67 -1.89
C ALA A 25 10.19 -25.19 -2.17
N ASP A 26 10.87 -26.03 -1.38
CA ASP A 26 10.93 -27.48 -1.55
C ASP A 26 10.12 -28.28 -0.50
N ARG A 27 9.34 -27.60 0.34
CA ARG A 27 8.53 -28.24 1.38
C ARG A 27 7.06 -27.84 1.33
N ILE A 28 6.19 -28.80 1.64
CA ILE A 28 4.78 -28.54 1.92
C ILE A 28 4.67 -28.25 3.41
N VAL A 29 4.14 -27.08 3.77
CA VAL A 29 3.89 -26.68 5.15
C VAL A 29 2.42 -26.33 5.32
N THR A 30 1.87 -26.62 6.50
CA THR A 30 0.55 -26.11 6.87
C THR A 30 0.69 -24.68 7.39
N GLU A 31 0.15 -23.72 6.63
CA GLU A 31 0.00 -22.35 7.10
C GLU A 31 -1.41 -22.13 7.64
N TYR A 32 -1.48 -21.31 8.68
CA TYR A 32 -2.72 -20.84 9.29
C TYR A 32 -2.86 -19.36 8.97
N ALA A 33 -4.09 -18.94 8.69
CA ALA A 33 -4.43 -17.55 8.48
C ALA A 33 -5.70 -17.14 9.20
N LEU A 34 -5.71 -15.92 9.73
CA LEU A 34 -6.89 -15.20 10.19
C LEU A 34 -7.26 -14.21 9.09
N VAL A 35 -8.47 -14.29 8.58
CA VAL A 35 -8.98 -13.46 7.48
C VAL A 35 -10.20 -12.69 7.96
N TYR A 36 -10.29 -11.41 7.63
CA TYR A 36 -11.40 -10.54 7.98
C TYR A 36 -11.82 -9.72 6.76
N LYS A 37 -13.10 -9.82 6.35
CA LYS A 37 -13.64 -9.16 5.14
C LYS A 37 -12.80 -9.39 3.86
N GLY A 38 -12.21 -10.58 3.74
CA GLY A 38 -11.35 -10.94 2.59
C GLY A 38 -9.91 -10.44 2.70
N GLU A 39 -9.57 -9.68 3.74
CA GLU A 39 -8.21 -9.22 4.00
C GLU A 39 -7.50 -10.14 5.01
N LEU A 40 -6.23 -10.40 4.75
CA LEU A 40 -5.39 -11.21 5.62
C LEU A 40 -4.97 -10.41 6.86
N VAL A 41 -5.38 -10.87 8.04
CA VAL A 41 -5.05 -10.25 9.34
C VAL A 41 -3.76 -10.82 9.90
N ILE A 42 -3.66 -12.16 9.97
CA ILE A 42 -2.50 -12.88 10.51
C ILE A 42 -2.24 -14.08 9.61
N LYS A 43 -0.97 -14.36 9.28
CA LYS A 43 -0.55 -15.64 8.70
C LYS A 43 0.67 -16.22 9.41
N GLY A 44 0.85 -17.53 9.29
CA GLY A 44 2.10 -18.20 9.59
C GLY A 44 1.93 -19.70 9.84
N GLU A 45 3.06 -20.40 9.93
CA GLU A 45 3.10 -21.77 10.43
C GLU A 45 2.65 -21.81 11.90
N ARG A 46 2.12 -22.97 12.34
CA ARG A 46 1.43 -23.16 13.63
C ARG A 46 2.02 -22.38 14.81
N THR A 47 3.31 -22.55 15.08
CA THR A 47 3.98 -21.94 16.25
C THR A 47 4.08 -20.42 16.13
N SER A 48 4.38 -19.91 14.94
CA SER A 48 4.44 -18.46 14.69
C SER A 48 3.04 -17.84 14.71
N PHE A 49 2.06 -18.54 14.14
CA PHE A 49 0.68 -18.11 14.11
C PHE A 49 0.09 -17.95 15.52
N VAL A 50 0.31 -18.94 16.40
CA VAL A 50 -0.16 -18.87 17.80
C VAL A 50 0.40 -17.63 18.51
N LYS A 51 1.70 -17.36 18.40
CA LYS A 51 2.33 -16.17 19.02
C LYS A 51 1.76 -14.86 18.48
N ARG A 52 1.52 -14.77 17.17
CA ARG A 52 0.91 -13.58 16.55
C ARG A 52 -0.52 -13.36 17.03
N VAL A 53 -1.29 -14.44 17.16
CA VAL A 53 -2.66 -14.41 17.65
C VAL A 53 -2.73 -14.01 19.13
N GLU A 54 -1.80 -14.47 19.96
CA GLU A 54 -1.73 -14.05 21.37
C GLU A 54 -1.53 -12.53 21.48
N ARG A 55 -0.55 -11.98 20.75
CA ARG A 55 -0.33 -10.52 20.65
C ARG A 55 -1.51 -9.76 20.08
N PHE A 56 -2.22 -10.34 19.11
CA PHE A 56 -3.44 -9.74 18.55
C PHE A 56 -4.47 -9.52 19.66
N PHE A 57 -4.71 -10.52 20.49
CA PHE A 57 -5.68 -10.41 21.59
C PHE A 57 -5.20 -9.53 22.75
N GLU A 58 -3.89 -9.35 22.94
CA GLU A 58 -3.36 -8.32 23.84
C GLU A 58 -3.74 -6.92 23.36
N GLY A 59 -3.61 -6.65 22.05
CA GLY A 59 -4.04 -5.38 21.45
C GLY A 59 -5.55 -5.15 21.51
N VAL A 60 -6.35 -6.18 21.26
CA VAL A 60 -7.84 -6.13 21.35
C VAL A 60 -8.32 -5.64 22.72
N LYS A 61 -7.68 -6.06 23.82
CA LYS A 61 -8.06 -5.63 25.18
C LYS A 61 -8.04 -4.11 25.36
N SER A 62 -7.24 -3.39 24.58
CA SER A 62 -7.08 -1.94 24.69
C SER A 62 -8.07 -1.11 23.85
N LYS A 63 -8.60 -1.68 22.75
CA LYS A 63 -9.36 -0.94 21.72
C LYS A 63 -10.72 -1.56 21.34
N GLY A 64 -11.00 -2.79 21.77
CA GLY A 64 -12.15 -3.57 21.32
C GLY A 64 -11.90 -4.31 19.99
N LEU A 65 -12.51 -5.47 19.83
CA LEU A 65 -12.20 -6.41 18.74
C LEU A 65 -12.55 -5.86 17.36
N LYS A 66 -13.73 -5.22 17.23
CA LYS A 66 -14.19 -4.65 15.96
C LYS A 66 -13.21 -3.59 15.45
N ASP A 67 -12.90 -2.59 16.27
CA ASP A 67 -12.03 -1.49 15.88
C ASP A 67 -10.63 -2.01 15.54
N PHE A 68 -10.15 -3.01 16.29
CA PHE A 68 -8.87 -3.66 16.01
C PHE A 68 -8.87 -4.44 14.68
N LEU A 69 -9.95 -5.13 14.33
CA LEU A 69 -10.10 -5.84 13.05
C LEU A 69 -10.22 -4.87 11.86
N GLU A 70 -10.95 -3.78 12.02
CA GLU A 70 -11.12 -2.77 10.96
C GLU A 70 -9.80 -2.06 10.60
N GLU A 71 -8.81 -2.03 11.50
CA GLU A 71 -7.47 -1.55 11.14
C GLU A 71 -6.87 -2.35 9.97
N PHE A 72 -7.23 -3.62 9.78
CA PHE A 72 -6.67 -4.49 8.74
C PHE A 72 -7.36 -4.35 7.38
N VAL A 73 -8.45 -3.58 7.29
CA VAL A 73 -9.22 -3.42 6.06
C VAL A 73 -8.80 -2.11 5.36
N GLY A 74 -8.14 -2.24 4.19
CA GLY A 74 -7.72 -1.11 3.37
C GLY A 74 -8.87 -0.47 2.57
N GLY A 75 -8.64 0.72 1.98
CA GLY A 75 -9.53 1.29 0.95
C GLY A 75 -10.60 2.29 1.41
N ASN A 76 -10.68 2.62 2.70
CA ASN A 76 -11.56 3.67 3.24
C ASN A 76 -10.80 4.80 3.96
N ASN A 77 -9.51 4.94 3.67
CA ASN A 77 -8.62 5.79 4.48
C ASN A 77 -8.57 7.26 4.03
N TYR A 78 -9.32 7.66 3.00
CA TYR A 78 -9.45 9.05 2.52
C TYR A 78 -8.11 9.81 2.39
N GLY A 79 -7.03 9.12 2.03
CA GLY A 79 -5.67 9.69 1.91
C GLY A 79 -4.83 9.65 3.19
N LYS A 80 -5.30 8.98 4.25
CA LYS A 80 -4.49 8.63 5.43
C LYS A 80 -3.67 7.38 5.14
N SER A 81 -2.53 7.29 5.81
CA SER A 81 -1.68 6.10 5.83
C SER A 81 -2.46 4.88 6.34
N ILE A 82 -2.35 3.76 5.62
CA ILE A 82 -2.90 2.47 6.02
C ILE A 82 -1.87 1.61 6.78
N VAL A 83 -0.63 2.09 6.80
CA VAL A 83 0.57 1.40 7.29
C VAL A 83 0.97 1.90 8.69
N GLU A 84 0.75 3.19 8.97
CA GLU A 84 1.08 3.80 10.25
C GLU A 84 0.23 3.19 11.37
N THR A 85 0.88 2.62 12.38
CA THR A 85 0.18 1.92 13.47
C THR A 85 1.09 1.69 14.66
N LYS A 86 0.47 1.56 15.84
CA LYS A 86 1.09 1.10 17.09
C LYS A 86 0.71 -0.35 17.44
N ASN A 87 0.07 -1.04 16.50
CA ASN A 87 -0.38 -2.41 16.71
C ASN A 87 0.83 -3.35 16.68
N PRO A 88 1.17 -4.03 17.79
CA PRO A 88 2.41 -4.80 17.90
C PRO A 88 2.48 -5.96 16.89
N VAL A 89 1.32 -6.53 16.50
CA VAL A 89 1.27 -7.59 15.49
C VAL A 89 1.64 -7.05 14.11
N LYS A 90 1.11 -5.88 13.74
CA LYS A 90 1.40 -5.24 12.46
C LYS A 90 2.84 -4.74 12.39
N VAL A 91 3.35 -4.16 13.47
CA VAL A 91 4.76 -3.73 13.58
C VAL A 91 5.69 -4.90 13.34
N GLN A 92 5.42 -6.03 13.99
CA GLN A 92 6.22 -7.23 13.78
C GLN A 92 6.09 -7.80 12.36
N GLN A 93 4.87 -7.86 11.81
CA GLN A 93 4.64 -8.31 10.43
C GLN A 93 5.37 -7.42 9.41
N PHE A 94 5.43 -6.12 9.65
CA PHE A 94 6.15 -5.16 8.82
C PHE A 94 7.66 -5.39 8.86
N VAL A 95 8.25 -5.57 10.05
CA VAL A 95 9.70 -5.83 10.19
C VAL A 95 10.07 -7.15 9.52
N GLU A 96 9.37 -8.23 9.85
CA GLU A 96 9.63 -9.56 9.27
C GLU A 96 9.36 -9.59 7.76
N GLY A 97 8.32 -8.88 7.30
CA GLY A 97 7.98 -8.75 5.88
C GLY A 97 9.11 -8.07 5.10
N PHE A 98 9.67 -6.99 5.63
CA PHE A 98 10.80 -6.30 5.02
C PHE A 98 12.05 -7.18 4.97
N GLU A 99 12.37 -7.88 6.06
CA GLU A 99 13.50 -8.81 6.11
C GLU A 99 13.37 -9.94 5.08
N ASN A 100 12.17 -10.48 4.92
CA ASN A 100 11.91 -11.56 3.95
C ASN A 100 12.02 -11.05 2.51
N LEU A 101 11.41 -9.90 2.19
CA LEU A 101 11.53 -9.29 0.87
C LEU A 101 12.96 -8.93 0.50
N SER A 102 13.77 -8.50 1.48
CA SER A 102 15.17 -8.13 1.26
C SER A 102 16.08 -9.32 0.95
N LYS A 103 15.65 -10.56 1.26
CA LYS A 103 16.42 -11.79 1.02
C LYS A 103 16.15 -12.42 -0.35
N ILE A 104 15.05 -12.05 -1.01
CA ILE A 104 14.66 -12.64 -2.30
C ILE A 104 15.11 -11.76 -3.48
N LYS A 105 15.48 -12.40 -4.58
CA LYS A 105 15.67 -11.71 -5.86
C LYS A 105 14.31 -11.51 -6.51
N ILE A 106 13.80 -10.28 -6.51
CA ILE A 106 12.51 -9.94 -7.10
C ILE A 106 12.65 -9.84 -8.62
N VAL A 107 12.12 -10.84 -9.34
CA VAL A 107 12.13 -10.89 -10.82
C VAL A 107 10.90 -10.19 -11.40
N ASN A 108 9.74 -10.28 -10.73
CA ASN A 108 8.48 -9.66 -11.13
C ASN A 108 8.02 -8.63 -10.08
N PRO A 109 8.50 -7.38 -10.11
CA PRO A 109 8.19 -6.41 -9.05
C PRO A 109 6.70 -6.16 -8.83
N LEU A 110 5.90 -6.13 -9.89
CA LEU A 110 4.46 -5.90 -9.77
C LEU A 110 3.73 -6.97 -8.94
N GLU A 111 4.20 -8.22 -8.96
CA GLU A 111 3.62 -9.32 -8.17
C GLU A 111 3.86 -9.12 -6.67
N HIS A 112 4.97 -8.46 -6.32
CA HIS A 112 5.37 -8.18 -4.94
C HIS A 112 4.98 -6.78 -4.44
N ILE A 113 4.32 -5.95 -5.27
CA ILE A 113 4.05 -4.56 -4.91
C ILE A 113 3.15 -4.41 -3.68
N LYS A 114 2.20 -5.34 -3.46
CA LYS A 114 1.35 -5.35 -2.26
C LYS A 114 2.17 -5.47 -0.98
N GLU A 115 3.25 -6.25 -1.04
CA GLU A 115 4.13 -6.48 0.09
C GLU A 115 5.13 -5.31 0.22
N ALA A 116 5.63 -4.79 -0.90
CA ALA A 116 6.68 -3.78 -0.92
C ALA A 116 6.21 -2.34 -0.64
N ILE A 117 4.98 -1.98 -1.00
CA ILE A 117 4.52 -0.58 -1.04
C ILE A 117 4.57 0.12 0.33
N ALA A 118 4.43 -0.64 1.41
CA ALA A 118 4.50 -0.13 2.78
C ALA A 118 5.89 0.41 3.15
N TYR A 119 6.96 -0.01 2.46
CA TYR A 119 8.33 0.35 2.81
C TYR A 119 8.87 1.56 2.05
N PHE A 120 8.08 2.17 1.15
CA PHE A 120 8.55 3.34 0.40
C PHE A 120 8.45 4.63 1.20
N ASN A 121 7.58 4.71 2.21
CA ASN A 121 7.41 5.92 3.01
C ASN A 121 7.20 5.67 4.51
N HIS A 122 7.41 4.45 4.97
CA HIS A 122 7.24 4.08 6.37
C HIS A 122 8.43 3.28 6.87
N LYS A 123 8.67 3.37 8.17
CA LYS A 123 9.68 2.56 8.86
C LYS A 123 9.22 2.25 10.28
N ALA A 124 9.66 1.11 10.79
CA ALA A 124 9.46 0.76 12.19
C ALA A 124 10.46 1.55 13.06
N ILE A 125 9.97 2.17 14.13
CA ILE A 125 10.78 2.76 15.20
C ILE A 125 10.20 2.26 16.53
N GLY A 126 10.97 1.48 17.28
CA GLY A 126 10.49 0.91 18.53
C GLY A 126 9.28 0.00 18.33
N ASP A 127 8.16 0.36 18.96
CA ASP A 127 6.89 -0.37 18.97
C ASP A 127 5.86 0.19 17.99
N GLU A 128 6.25 1.09 17.07
CA GLU A 128 5.36 1.67 16.08
C GLU A 128 5.95 1.71 14.66
N ILE A 129 5.06 1.76 13.67
CA ILE A 129 5.40 2.09 12.29
C ILE A 129 5.01 3.54 12.05
N ILE A 130 5.99 4.37 11.69
CA ILE A 130 5.76 5.79 11.41
C ILE A 130 5.82 6.09 9.91
N GLN A 131 5.05 7.08 9.47
CA GLN A 131 5.20 7.68 8.16
C GLN A 131 6.36 8.70 8.17
N ILE A 132 7.27 8.61 7.20
CA ILE A 132 8.49 9.42 7.14
C ILE A 132 8.20 10.85 6.68
N GLY A 133 7.24 11.00 5.78
CA GLY A 133 6.83 12.31 5.27
C GLY A 133 5.41 12.32 4.75
N LYS A 134 4.71 13.44 4.98
CA LYS A 134 3.38 13.72 4.40
C LYS A 134 3.45 14.66 3.19
N LEU A 135 4.63 15.22 2.90
CA LEU A 135 4.83 16.18 1.81
C LEU A 135 5.77 15.67 0.71
N ASN A 136 6.38 14.51 0.89
CA ASN A 136 7.42 13.93 0.02
C ASN A 136 6.87 13.02 -1.10
N CYS A 137 5.62 13.21 -1.51
CA CYS A 137 4.96 12.29 -2.45
C CYS A 137 5.68 12.18 -3.81
N GLY A 138 6.42 13.20 -4.25
CA GLY A 138 7.30 13.10 -5.42
C GLY A 138 8.46 12.12 -5.25
N ASN A 139 9.16 12.16 -4.11
CA ASN A 139 10.19 11.17 -3.74
C ASN A 139 9.60 9.76 -3.54
N THR A 140 8.38 9.68 -3.05
CA THR A 140 7.71 8.39 -2.85
C THR A 140 7.35 7.73 -4.19
N VAL A 141 6.84 8.49 -5.16
CA VAL A 141 6.60 7.99 -6.52
C VAL A 141 7.89 7.51 -7.18
N GLU A 142 8.99 8.22 -6.97
CA GLU A 142 10.31 7.78 -7.45
C GLU A 142 10.68 6.41 -6.90
N SER A 143 10.48 6.19 -5.60
CA SER A 143 10.78 4.92 -4.94
C SER A 143 9.92 3.76 -5.48
N VAL A 144 8.63 4.03 -5.72
CA VAL A 144 7.73 3.05 -6.37
C VAL A 144 8.21 2.71 -7.76
N ILE A 145 8.55 3.70 -8.59
CA ILE A 145 9.00 3.47 -9.97
C ILE A 145 10.34 2.74 -10.01
N VAL A 146 11.28 3.07 -9.12
CA VAL A 146 12.55 2.35 -8.99
C VAL A 146 12.30 0.89 -8.65
N PHE A 147 11.40 0.60 -7.71
CA PHE A 147 11.02 -0.78 -7.40
C PHE A 147 10.40 -1.48 -8.61
N LEU A 148 9.43 -0.86 -9.29
CA LEU A 148 8.79 -1.46 -10.48
C LEU A 148 9.80 -1.74 -11.61
N LYS A 149 10.84 -0.91 -11.76
CA LYS A 149 11.91 -1.10 -12.74
C LYS A 149 12.95 -2.14 -12.33
N THR A 150 13.26 -2.27 -11.04
CA THR A 150 14.49 -2.97 -10.58
C THR A 150 14.27 -4.06 -9.53
N GLY A 151 13.08 -4.13 -8.93
CA GLY A 151 12.79 -4.96 -7.77
C GLY A 151 13.43 -4.48 -6.46
N LYS A 152 14.18 -3.37 -6.47
CA LYS A 152 14.85 -2.86 -5.26
C LYS A 152 13.92 -1.97 -4.46
N ILE A 153 13.76 -2.26 -3.18
CA ILE A 153 13.02 -1.41 -2.25
C ILE A 153 13.95 -0.28 -1.81
N LYS A 154 13.50 0.96 -1.98
CA LYS A 154 14.19 2.17 -1.54
C LYS A 154 13.23 3.00 -0.70
N LEU A 155 13.70 3.46 0.45
CA LEU A 155 12.96 4.40 1.28
C LEU A 155 12.99 5.78 0.62
N ALA A 156 11.84 6.45 0.56
CA ALA A 156 11.76 7.80 0.02
C ALA A 156 12.42 8.79 0.98
N GLU A 157 13.25 9.67 0.43
CA GLU A 157 13.82 10.76 1.20
C GLU A 157 12.70 11.71 1.69
N PRO A 158 12.80 12.25 2.92
CA PRO A 158 11.94 13.33 3.36
C PRO A 158 12.11 14.57 2.46
N SER A 159 11.02 15.27 2.17
CA SER A 159 11.06 16.55 1.47
C SER A 159 9.81 17.37 1.78
N LEU A 160 9.86 18.66 1.45
CA LEU A 160 8.68 19.50 1.31
C LEU A 160 7.92 19.15 0.01
N MET A 161 6.83 19.88 -0.25
CA MET A 161 6.05 19.74 -1.48
C MET A 161 6.90 20.09 -2.70
N GLN A 162 6.94 19.18 -3.67
CA GLN A 162 7.73 19.31 -4.90
C GLN A 162 6.85 19.79 -6.06
N GLY A 163 7.36 20.75 -6.84
CA GLY A 163 6.69 21.28 -8.02
C GLY A 163 6.73 20.32 -9.22
N PHE A 164 5.98 20.62 -10.27
CA PHE A 164 5.94 19.78 -11.48
C PHE A 164 7.31 19.61 -12.14
N ASP A 165 8.10 20.68 -12.22
CA ASP A 165 9.40 20.64 -12.90
C ASP A 165 10.41 19.77 -12.16
N GLU A 166 10.44 19.88 -10.82
CA GLU A 166 11.30 19.06 -9.97
C GLU A 166 10.93 17.58 -10.07
N VAL A 167 9.63 17.25 -10.02
CA VAL A 167 9.17 15.87 -10.17
C VAL A 167 9.44 15.36 -11.59
N ALA A 168 9.19 16.17 -12.63
CA ALA A 168 9.41 15.77 -14.01
C ALA A 168 10.88 15.47 -14.32
N ALA A 169 11.81 16.26 -13.77
CA ALA A 169 13.25 16.05 -13.95
C ALA A 169 13.71 14.64 -13.54
N LYS A 170 13.09 14.06 -12.50
CA LYS A 170 13.40 12.70 -12.01
C LYS A 170 13.02 11.58 -12.97
N PHE A 171 12.09 11.84 -13.90
CA PHE A 171 11.52 10.84 -14.80
C PHE A 171 11.86 11.09 -16.27
N GLY A 172 12.98 11.78 -16.53
CA GLY A 172 13.46 12.10 -17.87
C GLY A 172 12.86 13.37 -18.48
N GLY A 173 12.26 14.24 -17.65
CA GLY A 173 11.67 15.51 -18.03
C GLY A 173 10.30 15.39 -18.70
N GLY A 174 9.85 16.48 -19.32
CA GLY A 174 8.53 16.60 -19.95
C GLY A 174 7.58 17.47 -19.13
N SER A 175 6.29 17.40 -19.46
CA SER A 175 5.26 18.22 -18.82
C SER A 175 4.08 17.39 -18.37
N PHE A 176 3.50 17.76 -17.23
CA PHE A 176 2.28 17.15 -16.73
C PHE A 176 1.08 17.56 -17.59
N MET A 177 0.51 16.58 -18.30
CA MET A 177 -0.62 16.79 -19.20
C MET A 177 -1.95 16.54 -18.48
N PRO A 178 -2.96 17.40 -18.64
CA PRO A 178 -4.29 17.17 -18.07
C PRO A 178 -4.92 15.93 -18.71
N SER A 179 -5.52 15.06 -17.89
CA SER A 179 -6.28 13.90 -18.36
C SER A 179 -7.19 13.34 -17.27
N THR A 180 -8.04 12.39 -17.63
CA THR A 180 -8.78 11.57 -16.67
C THR A 180 -8.11 10.21 -16.54
N ILE A 181 -8.24 9.56 -15.38
CA ILE A 181 -7.67 8.22 -15.17
C ILE A 181 -8.14 7.20 -16.23
N PRO A 182 -9.43 7.14 -16.63
CA PRO A 182 -9.87 6.28 -17.72
C PRO A 182 -9.19 6.60 -19.05
N ARG A 183 -9.01 7.89 -19.39
CA ARG A 183 -8.34 8.29 -20.63
C ARG A 183 -6.85 7.95 -20.61
N MET A 184 -6.18 8.10 -19.46
CA MET A 184 -4.79 7.67 -19.30
C MET A 184 -4.63 6.17 -19.59
N LYS A 185 -5.56 5.33 -19.09
CA LYS A 185 -5.58 3.89 -19.37
C LYS A 185 -5.59 3.60 -20.87
N GLU A 186 -6.40 4.32 -21.65
CA GLU A 186 -6.48 4.16 -23.10
C GLU A 186 -5.19 4.59 -23.82
N LEU A 187 -4.59 5.70 -23.38
CA LEU A 187 -3.41 6.30 -24.02
C LEU A 187 -2.09 5.59 -23.71
N MET A 188 -2.02 4.84 -22.61
CA MET A 188 -0.82 4.11 -22.22
C MET A 188 -0.70 2.80 -23.00
N LYS A 189 0.54 2.40 -23.30
CA LYS A 189 0.86 1.05 -23.79
C LYS A 189 1.08 0.10 -22.62
N GLU A 190 0.89 -1.19 -22.86
CA GLU A 190 1.14 -2.24 -21.87
C GLU A 190 2.58 -2.15 -21.34
N GLY A 191 2.76 -2.17 -20.03
CA GLY A 191 4.05 -2.00 -19.36
C GLY A 191 4.50 -0.55 -19.15
N GLU A 192 3.84 0.45 -19.77
CA GLU A 192 4.19 1.86 -19.53
C GLU A 192 3.86 2.26 -18.09
N MET A 193 4.74 3.09 -17.52
CA MET A 193 4.57 3.73 -16.22
C MET A 193 4.32 5.23 -16.39
N THR A 194 3.57 5.80 -15.46
CA THR A 194 3.26 7.22 -15.41
C THR A 194 3.32 7.74 -13.97
N VAL A 195 3.71 8.99 -13.82
CA VAL A 195 3.44 9.77 -12.61
C VAL A 195 2.10 10.46 -12.78
N ILE A 196 1.26 10.44 -11.76
CA ILE A 196 -0.06 11.07 -11.77
C ILE A 196 -0.10 12.08 -10.63
N TYR A 197 -0.59 13.27 -10.93
CA TYR A 197 -0.87 14.31 -9.95
C TYR A 197 -2.38 14.55 -9.85
N GLY A 198 -2.95 14.29 -8.68
CA GLY A 198 -4.33 14.63 -8.35
C GLY A 198 -4.40 16.03 -7.72
N VAL A 199 -5.02 16.97 -8.41
CA VAL A 199 -5.20 18.35 -7.93
C VAL A 199 -6.37 18.39 -6.95
N LYS A 200 -6.14 18.88 -5.72
CA LYS A 200 -7.19 19.09 -4.71
C LYS A 200 -7.61 20.56 -4.67
N GLU A 201 -6.64 21.46 -4.75
CA GLU A 201 -6.86 22.89 -4.68
C GLU A 201 -6.07 23.61 -5.76
N ARG A 202 -6.63 24.72 -6.23
CA ARG A 202 -5.98 25.63 -7.17
C ARG A 202 -6.14 27.04 -6.64
N ASN A 203 -5.02 27.72 -6.46
CA ASN A 203 -5.01 29.15 -6.22
C ASN A 203 -5.33 29.85 -7.55
N LYS A 204 -6.45 30.57 -7.60
CA LYS A 204 -6.89 31.26 -8.82
C LYS A 204 -6.04 32.48 -9.19
N ILE A 205 -5.30 33.05 -8.23
CA ILE A 205 -4.49 34.25 -8.41
C ILE A 205 -3.10 33.87 -8.94
N THR A 206 -2.43 32.94 -8.26
CA THR A 206 -1.06 32.53 -8.63
C THR A 206 -1.02 31.39 -9.63
N GLY A 207 -2.15 30.71 -9.86
CA GLY A 207 -2.22 29.49 -10.66
C GLY A 207 -1.60 28.26 -9.97
N SER A 208 -1.06 28.40 -8.76
CA SER A 208 -0.45 27.29 -8.03
C SER A 208 -1.49 26.25 -7.62
N THR A 209 -1.06 24.99 -7.52
CA THR A 209 -1.94 23.88 -7.16
C THR A 209 -1.42 23.14 -5.94
N VAL A 210 -2.32 22.71 -5.07
CA VAL A 210 -2.05 21.75 -4.00
C VAL A 210 -2.70 20.43 -4.38
N GLY A 211 -1.99 19.33 -4.20
CA GLY A 211 -2.39 18.03 -4.69
C GLY A 211 -1.49 16.92 -4.18
N HIS A 212 -1.52 15.79 -4.86
CA HIS A 212 -0.80 14.59 -4.46
C HIS A 212 -0.24 13.85 -5.68
N TYR A 213 1.00 13.36 -5.58
CA TYR A 213 1.59 12.48 -6.57
C TYR A 213 1.40 11.02 -6.19
N PHE A 214 1.05 10.20 -7.16
CA PHE A 214 1.05 8.74 -7.07
C PHE A 214 1.49 8.15 -8.42
N ALA A 215 1.88 6.88 -8.44
CA ALA A 215 2.35 6.21 -9.66
C ALA A 215 1.21 5.43 -10.32
N GLY A 216 1.32 5.24 -11.64
CA GLY A 216 0.47 4.38 -12.42
C GLY A 216 1.29 3.46 -13.34
N MET A 217 0.80 2.25 -13.60
CA MET A 217 1.35 1.34 -14.60
C MET A 217 0.21 0.67 -15.37
N LYS A 218 0.31 0.57 -16.70
CA LYS A 218 -0.64 -0.24 -17.46
C LYS A 218 -0.20 -1.69 -17.47
N LYS A 219 -1.04 -2.58 -16.96
CA LYS A 219 -0.81 -4.03 -16.98
C LYS A 219 -2.13 -4.77 -17.16
N GLY A 220 -2.15 -5.81 -18.00
CA GLY A 220 -3.32 -6.61 -18.29
C GLY A 220 -4.47 -5.79 -18.89
N GLY A 221 -4.15 -4.73 -19.64
CA GLY A 221 -5.16 -3.78 -20.15
C GLY A 221 -5.76 -2.84 -19.09
N GLU A 222 -5.36 -2.98 -17.82
CA GLU A 222 -5.85 -2.20 -16.70
C GLU A 222 -4.80 -1.24 -16.15
N LEU A 223 -5.25 -0.20 -15.46
CA LEU A 223 -4.36 0.74 -14.80
C LEU A 223 -4.20 0.35 -13.33
N HIS A 224 -2.96 0.07 -12.97
CA HIS A 224 -2.52 -0.21 -11.62
C HIS A 224 -2.05 1.10 -10.99
N LEU A 225 -2.65 1.49 -9.86
CA LEU A 225 -2.40 2.74 -9.16
C LEU A 225 -1.69 2.47 -7.84
N PHE A 226 -0.62 3.21 -7.57
CA PHE A 226 0.25 3.01 -6.42
C PHE A 226 0.44 4.33 -5.67
N ASP A 227 -0.14 4.43 -4.49
CA ASP A 227 0.09 5.52 -3.55
C ASP A 227 1.06 5.04 -2.47
N GLY A 228 2.36 5.16 -2.74
CA GLY A 228 3.38 4.77 -1.77
C GLY A 228 3.38 5.64 -0.51
N GLN A 229 2.72 6.81 -0.52
CA GLN A 229 2.66 7.67 0.66
C GLN A 229 1.66 7.12 1.67
N THR A 230 0.54 6.58 1.20
CA THR A 230 -0.47 5.94 2.05
C THR A 230 -0.26 4.43 2.21
N GLY A 231 0.51 3.80 1.31
CA GLY A 231 0.72 2.36 1.24
C GLY A 231 -0.35 1.63 0.40
N GLU A 232 -1.08 2.34 -0.47
CA GLU A 232 -2.22 1.77 -1.18
C GLU A 232 -1.89 1.36 -2.61
N TYR A 233 -2.39 0.18 -2.99
CA TYR A 233 -2.33 -0.32 -4.36
C TYR A 233 -3.72 -0.76 -4.81
N VAL A 234 -4.19 -0.18 -5.92
CA VAL A 234 -5.55 -0.37 -6.44
C VAL A 234 -5.50 -0.59 -7.95
N ILE A 235 -6.37 -1.45 -8.46
CA ILE A 235 -6.52 -1.70 -9.90
C ILE A 235 -7.84 -1.08 -10.37
N SER A 236 -7.86 -0.45 -11.55
CA SER A 236 -9.05 0.24 -12.10
C SER A 236 -10.33 -0.59 -12.19
N THR A 237 -10.22 -1.92 -12.27
CA THR A 237 -11.38 -2.85 -12.27
C THR A 237 -12.03 -3.03 -10.91
N GLN A 238 -11.31 -2.74 -9.81
CA GLN A 238 -11.81 -2.88 -8.44
C GLN A 238 -12.73 -1.72 -8.08
N ARG A 239 -13.94 -1.70 -8.64
CA ARG A 239 -14.85 -0.53 -8.65
C ARG A 239 -14.90 0.27 -7.35
N THR A 240 -15.11 -0.39 -6.20
CA THR A 240 -15.22 0.30 -4.90
C THR A 240 -13.88 0.90 -4.46
N ALA A 241 -12.82 0.08 -4.39
CA ALA A 241 -11.49 0.54 -3.98
C ALA A 241 -10.97 1.64 -4.92
N TYR A 242 -11.15 1.47 -6.23
CA TYR A 242 -10.81 2.45 -7.25
C TYR A 242 -11.57 3.75 -7.05
N THR A 243 -12.89 3.68 -6.87
CA THR A 243 -13.73 4.87 -6.63
C THR A 243 -13.27 5.62 -5.39
N ASN A 244 -13.01 4.92 -4.29
CA ASN A 244 -12.53 5.53 -3.05
C ASN A 244 -11.13 6.13 -3.21
N PHE A 245 -10.27 5.49 -4.01
CA PHE A 245 -8.93 5.99 -4.32
C PHE A 245 -8.97 7.33 -5.09
N ILE A 246 -9.79 7.41 -6.13
CA ILE A 246 -9.86 8.61 -6.99
C ILE A 246 -10.79 9.70 -6.45
N LYS A 247 -11.70 9.40 -5.51
CA LYS A 247 -12.62 10.38 -4.89
C LYS A 247 -12.09 11.00 -3.57
N ARG A 248 -10.78 11.15 -3.41
CA ARG A 248 -10.14 11.78 -2.22
C ARG A 248 -10.13 13.31 -2.27
N GLY A 249 -11.19 13.91 -2.82
CA GLY A 249 -11.27 15.35 -3.06
C GLY A 249 -10.46 15.85 -4.26
N TYR A 250 -10.01 14.97 -5.15
CA TYR A 250 -9.38 15.38 -6.41
C TYR A 250 -10.41 16.01 -7.35
N LYS A 251 -10.08 17.17 -7.92
CA LYS A 251 -10.89 17.93 -8.87
C LYS A 251 -10.51 17.64 -10.31
N GLU A 252 -9.22 17.47 -10.55
CA GLU A 252 -8.66 17.15 -11.86
C GLU A 252 -7.40 16.29 -11.68
N PHE A 253 -7.02 15.58 -12.74
CA PHE A 253 -5.77 14.83 -12.77
C PHE A 253 -4.87 15.35 -13.88
N ARG A 254 -3.58 15.23 -13.64
CA ARG A 254 -2.53 15.41 -14.64
C ARG A 254 -1.59 14.21 -14.61
N TYR A 255 -0.94 13.92 -15.71
CA TYR A 255 0.00 12.81 -15.78
C TYR A 255 1.26 13.14 -16.58
N LEU A 256 2.34 12.47 -16.23
CA LEU A 256 3.63 12.52 -16.88
C LEU A 256 4.07 11.09 -17.20
N LYS A 257 4.34 10.81 -18.48
CA LYS A 257 4.93 9.51 -18.87
C LYS A 257 6.35 9.39 -18.33
N VAL A 258 6.65 8.25 -17.71
CA VAL A 258 8.00 7.92 -17.24
C VAL A 258 8.85 7.50 -18.43
N ARG A 259 10.05 8.06 -18.56
CA ARG A 259 11.04 7.67 -19.58
C ARG A 259 12.06 6.66 -19.05
#